data_AF-A0A0R3T3P4-F1
#
_entry.id   AF-A0A0R3T3P4-F1
#
_cell.length_a   1.000
_cell.length_b   1.000
_cell.length_c   1.000
_cell.angle_alpha   90.00
_cell.angle_beta   90.00
_cell.angle_gamma   90.00
#
_symmetry.space_group_name_H-M   'P 1'
#
loop_
_entity.id
_entity.type
_entity.pdbx_description
1 polymer ?
#
loop_
_entity_poly.entity_id
_entity_poly.type
_entity_poly.pdbx_seq_one_letter_code
_entity_poly.pdbx_strand_id
1 'polypeptide(L)'
;MEKQFVQPLGDIIALEEKALRDAVTRARVESALEELAQQNGGCRKYNLLNIQSGTFQVINGIDYNFHAEVESVPTEKCVAEQAGAIPEVYKINIFEPADQNAKKQYAFEKLLVDEL
;
A
#
# COMPACT_ATOMS: atom_id res chain seq x y z
N MET A 1 -4.56 30.08 -19.29
CA MET A 1 -3.40 29.90 -18.39
C MET A 1 -3.56 28.56 -17.72
N GLU A 2 -2.93 27.52 -18.26
CA GLU A 2 -2.84 26.22 -17.60
C GLU A 2 -1.78 26.34 -16.50
N LYS A 3 -2.15 26.04 -15.25
CA LYS A 3 -1.19 25.95 -14.15
C LYS A 3 -0.36 24.69 -14.39
N GLN A 4 0.88 24.85 -14.87
CA GLN A 4 1.89 23.81 -14.75
C GLN A 4 2.19 23.62 -13.25
N PHE A 5 1.61 22.58 -12.66
CA PHE A 5 2.04 22.10 -11.35
C PHE A 5 3.40 21.43 -11.54
N VAL A 6 4.46 22.20 -11.35
CA VAL A 6 5.82 21.66 -11.23
C VAL A 6 5.90 21.04 -9.84
N GLN A 7 5.72 19.72 -9.73
CA GLN A 7 6.05 19.00 -8.51
C GLN A 7 7.58 18.92 -8.41
N PRO A 8 8.21 19.54 -7.41
CA PRO A 8 9.65 19.48 -7.25
C PRO A 8 10.09 18.04 -6.98
N LEU A 9 11.14 17.60 -7.68
CA LEU A 9 11.79 16.31 -7.42
C LEU A 9 12.33 16.29 -5.99
N GLY A 10 12.07 15.19 -5.28
CA GLY A 10 12.60 14.96 -3.94
C GLY A 10 11.74 15.47 -2.78
N ASP A 11 10.68 16.24 -3.01
CA ASP A 11 9.77 16.64 -1.94
C ASP A 11 8.78 15.51 -1.61
N ILE A 12 8.58 15.28 -0.30
CA ILE A 12 7.55 14.35 0.20
C ILE A 12 6.25 15.13 0.31
N ILE A 13 5.26 14.74 -0.48
CA ILE A 13 3.96 15.40 -0.57
C ILE A 13 2.90 14.49 0.04
N ALA A 14 2.16 15.01 1.03
CA ALA A 14 1.03 14.31 1.60
C ALA A 14 -0.13 14.24 0.61
N LEU A 15 -0.77 13.08 0.50
CA LEU A 15 -1.98 12.90 -0.29
C LEU A 15 -3.18 13.48 0.45
N GLU A 16 -3.98 14.26 -0.26
CA GLU A 16 -5.24 14.79 0.26
C GLU A 16 -6.26 13.67 0.50
N GLU A 17 -7.19 13.88 1.43
CA GLU A 17 -8.24 12.89 1.79
C GLU A 17 -9.00 12.36 0.56
N LYS A 18 -9.26 13.23 -0.43
CA LYS A 18 -9.90 12.83 -1.69
C LYS A 18 -9.05 11.84 -2.48
N ALA A 19 -7.73 12.05 -2.54
CA ALA A 19 -6.82 11.16 -3.25
C ALA A 19 -6.68 9.81 -2.54
N LEU A 20 -6.69 9.80 -1.20
CA LEU A 20 -6.69 8.56 -0.41
C LEU A 20 -7.91 7.68 -0.68
N ARG A 21 -9.04 8.28 -1.04
CA ARG A 21 -10.31 7.57 -1.33
C ARG A 21 -10.54 7.30 -2.80
N ASP A 22 -9.68 7.79 -3.69
CA ASP A 22 -9.86 7.58 -5.11
C ASP A 22 -9.59 6.12 -5.52
N ALA A 23 -10.19 5.71 -6.64
CA ALA A 23 -10.09 4.33 -7.11
C ALA A 23 -8.66 3.94 -7.52
N VAL A 24 -7.83 4.91 -7.91
CA VAL A 24 -6.46 4.65 -8.39
C VAL A 24 -5.55 4.32 -7.21
N THR A 25 -5.60 5.13 -6.15
CA THR A 25 -4.88 4.92 -4.90
C THR A 25 -5.34 3.64 -4.23
N ARG A 26 -6.66 3.40 -4.19
CA ARG A 26 -7.22 2.16 -3.64
C ARG A 26 -6.70 0.93 -4.39
N ALA A 27 -6.81 0.91 -5.72
CA ALA A 27 -6.31 -0.19 -6.54
C ALA A 27 -4.80 -0.40 -6.41
N ARG A 28 -4.03 0.68 -6.23
CA ARG A 28 -2.58 0.61 -5.99
C ARG A 28 -2.26 -0.11 -4.68
N VAL A 29 -2.95 0.23 -3.59
CA VAL A 29 -2.76 -0.44 -2.28
C VAL A 29 -3.26 -1.89 -2.34
N GLU A 30 -4.41 -2.15 -2.97
CA GLU A 30 -4.93 -3.51 -3.15
C GLU A 30 -3.95 -4.41 -3.94
N SER A 31 -3.33 -3.89 -5.00
CA SER A 31 -2.29 -4.62 -5.75
C SER A 31 -1.07 -4.95 -4.88
N ALA A 32 -0.67 -4.05 -3.98
CA ALA A 32 0.39 -4.32 -3.02
C ALA A 32 -0.02 -5.41 -2.01
N LEU A 33 -1.28 -5.41 -1.55
CA LEU A 33 -1.77 -6.45 -0.64
C LEU A 33 -1.84 -7.84 -1.29
N GLU A 34 -2.07 -7.93 -2.59
CA GLU A 34 -1.95 -9.19 -3.34
C GLU A 34 -0.51 -9.70 -3.34
N GLU A 35 0.48 -8.82 -3.49
CA GLU A 35 1.90 -9.18 -3.38
C GLU A 35 2.23 -9.64 -1.94
N LEU A 36 1.74 -8.94 -0.92
CA LEU A 36 1.90 -9.35 0.48
C LEU A 36 1.32 -10.75 0.75
N ALA A 37 0.16 -11.07 0.15
CA ALA A 37 -0.42 -12.40 0.22
C ALA A 37 0.53 -13.45 -0.38
N GLN A 38 1.13 -13.16 -1.54
CA GLN A 38 2.08 -14.06 -2.20
C GLN A 38 3.36 -14.25 -1.38
N GLN A 39 3.91 -13.18 -0.80
CA GLN A 39 5.11 -13.22 0.05
C GLN A 39 4.90 -14.05 1.32
N ASN A 40 3.67 -14.09 1.83
CA ASN A 40 3.27 -14.92 2.98
C ASN A 40 2.79 -16.34 2.57
N GLY A 41 3.18 -16.82 1.39
CA GLY A 41 2.83 -18.17 0.91
C GLY A 41 1.36 -18.34 0.50
N GLY A 42 0.58 -17.26 0.47
CA GLY A 42 -0.84 -17.27 0.13
C GLY A 42 -1.74 -17.85 1.21
N CYS A 43 -1.23 -18.07 2.43
CA CYS A 43 -2.02 -18.59 3.55
C CYS A 43 -3.10 -17.61 4.01
N ARG A 44 -2.89 -16.31 3.82
CA ARG A 44 -3.86 -15.26 4.09
C ARG A 44 -4.09 -14.40 2.86
N LYS A 45 -5.33 -13.95 2.70
CA LYS A 45 -5.69 -12.82 1.85
C LYS A 45 -5.80 -11.57 2.72
N TYR A 46 -5.49 -10.42 2.14
CA TYR A 46 -5.51 -9.14 2.85
C TYR A 46 -6.51 -8.22 2.16
N ASN A 47 -7.61 -7.91 2.85
CA ASN A 47 -8.64 -7.00 2.34
C ASN A 47 -8.36 -5.58 2.85
N LEU A 48 -8.34 -4.60 1.96
CA LEU A 48 -8.19 -3.20 2.35
C LEU A 48 -9.48 -2.66 2.99
N LEU A 49 -9.40 -2.27 4.27
CA LEU A 49 -10.49 -1.62 4.97
C LEU A 49 -10.45 -0.10 4.75
N ASN A 50 -9.31 0.52 5.05
CA ASN A 50 -9.14 1.97 5.00
C ASN A 50 -7.68 2.36 4.71
N ILE A 51 -7.47 3.51 4.07
CA ILE A 51 -6.16 4.14 3.95
C ILE A 51 -6.17 5.38 4.86
N GLN A 52 -5.44 5.30 5.97
CA GLN A 52 -5.42 6.35 7.00
C GLN A 52 -4.65 7.58 6.54
N SER A 53 -3.50 7.36 5.91
CA SER A 53 -2.63 8.41 5.40
C SER A 53 -1.80 7.89 4.24
N GLY A 54 -1.31 8.81 3.42
CA GLY A 54 -0.34 8.48 2.41
C GLY A 54 0.48 9.68 1.95
N THR A 55 1.67 9.42 1.47
CA THR A 55 2.56 10.41 0.85
C THR A 55 3.08 9.87 -0.47
N PHE A 56 3.50 10.77 -1.34
CA PHE A 56 4.29 10.42 -2.52
C PHE A 56 5.51 11.33 -2.64
N GLN A 57 6.55 10.82 -3.27
CA GLN A 57 7.78 11.55 -3.57
C GLN A 57 8.19 11.25 -5.02
N VAL A 58 8.37 12.30 -5.82
CA VAL A 58 8.85 12.14 -7.20
C VAL A 58 10.37 12.06 -7.16
N ILE A 59 10.92 10.92 -7.61
CA ILE A 59 12.36 10.64 -7.72
C ILE A 59 12.66 10.13 -9.14
N ASN A 60 13.56 9.16 -9.32
CA ASN A 60 13.68 8.42 -10.59
C ASN A 60 12.52 7.42 -10.78
N GLY A 61 11.29 7.92 -10.70
CA GLY A 61 10.06 7.18 -10.47
C GLY A 61 9.20 7.89 -9.43
N ILE A 62 8.28 7.18 -8.80
CA ILE A 62 7.45 7.70 -7.72
C ILE A 62 7.51 6.71 -6.56
N ASP A 63 7.89 7.17 -5.38
CA ASP A 63 7.78 6.41 -4.15
C ASP A 63 6.50 6.81 -3.41
N TYR A 64 5.65 5.84 -3.10
CA TYR A 64 4.44 6.04 -2.30
C TYR A 64 4.57 5.35 -0.97
N ASN A 65 4.15 6.02 0.10
CA ASN A 65 4.08 5.46 1.44
C ASN A 65 2.63 5.56 1.91
N PHE A 66 2.04 4.46 2.38
CA PHE A 66 0.67 4.42 2.89
C PHE A 66 0.63 3.80 4.28
N HIS A 67 -0.25 4.31 5.15
CA HIS A 67 -0.70 3.59 6.33
C HIS A 67 -2.12 3.08 6.05
N ALA A 68 -2.29 1.77 6.05
CA ALA A 68 -3.53 1.12 5.67
C ALA A 68 -4.01 0.15 6.77
N GLU A 69 -5.29 0.27 7.10
CA GLU A 69 -6.02 -0.72 7.88
C GLU A 69 -6.46 -1.83 6.94
N VAL A 70 -6.14 -3.06 7.30
CA VAL A 70 -6.44 -4.26 6.52
C VAL A 70 -7.06 -5.32 7.39
N GLU A 71 -7.85 -6.19 6.77
CA GLU A 71 -8.34 -7.40 7.38
C GLU A 71 -7.63 -8.59 6.74
N SER A 72 -6.84 -9.32 7.54
CA SER A 72 -6.19 -10.55 7.08
C SER A 72 -7.12 -11.74 7.34
N VAL A 73 -7.44 -12.51 6.30
CA VAL A 73 -8.38 -13.64 6.35
C VAL A 73 -7.66 -14.91 5.90
N PRO A 74 -7.78 -16.02 6.66
CA PRO A 74 -7.16 -17.29 6.26
C PRO A 74 -7.74 -17.77 4.93
N THR A 75 -6.88 -18.39 4.12
CA THR A 75 -7.27 -19.10 2.91
C THR A 75 -7.23 -20.60 3.16
N GLU A 76 -7.91 -21.37 2.31
CA GLU A 76 -7.90 -22.83 2.37
C GLU A 76 -6.51 -23.45 2.11
N LYS A 77 -5.54 -22.66 1.63
CA LYS A 77 -4.18 -23.15 1.34
C LYS A 77 -3.44 -23.62 2.58
N CYS A 78 -3.76 -23.07 3.75
CA CYS A 78 -3.02 -23.31 4.98
C CYS A 78 -3.96 -23.67 6.13
N VAL A 79 -4.23 -24.97 6.26
CA VAL A 79 -5.20 -25.58 7.19
C VAL A 79 -4.89 -25.32 8.67
N ALA A 80 -3.64 -24.95 9.00
CA ALA A 80 -3.17 -24.72 10.37
C ALA A 80 -3.36 -23.28 10.87
N GLU A 81 -3.84 -22.35 10.04
CA GLU A 81 -4.01 -20.96 10.47
C GLU A 81 -5.26 -20.73 11.32
N GLN A 82 -5.19 -19.70 12.17
CA GLN A 82 -6.32 -19.26 13.00
C GLN A 82 -7.53 -18.96 12.11
N ALA A 83 -8.69 -19.52 12.46
CA ALA A 83 -9.92 -19.46 11.68
C ALA A 83 -10.56 -18.05 11.58
N GLY A 84 -9.99 -17.05 12.24
CA GLY A 84 -10.54 -15.70 12.31
C GLY A 84 -9.91 -14.72 11.32
N ALA A 85 -10.74 -13.77 10.88
CA ALA A 85 -10.26 -12.52 10.31
C ALA A 85 -9.55 -11.69 11.41
N ILE A 86 -8.40 -11.11 11.08
CA ILE A 86 -7.60 -10.33 12.03
C ILE A 86 -7.45 -8.91 11.46
N PRO A 87 -7.89 -7.86 12.18
CA PRO A 87 -7.60 -6.49 11.79
C PRO A 87 -6.13 -6.18 12.06
N GLU A 88 -5.47 -5.57 11.08
CA GLU A 88 -4.05 -5.25 11.10
C GLU A 88 -3.83 -3.86 10.48
N VAL A 89 -2.72 -3.20 10.86
CA VAL A 89 -2.31 -1.96 10.21
C VAL A 89 -0.92 -2.17 9.62
N TYR A 90 -0.75 -1.72 8.37
CA TYR A 90 0.53 -1.79 7.68
C TYR A 90 0.97 -0.41 7.21
N LYS A 91 2.27 -0.18 7.32
CA LYS A 91 2.99 0.74 6.45
C LYS A 91 3.36 0.01 5.15
N ILE A 92 2.86 0.53 4.04
CA ILE A 92 3.02 -0.03 2.70
C ILE A 92 3.82 0.95 1.86
N ASN A 93 4.97 0.52 1.40
CA ASN A 93 5.84 1.29 0.51
C ASN A 93 5.73 0.72 -0.90
N ILE A 94 5.50 1.59 -1.88
CA ILE A 94 5.31 1.22 -3.28
C ILE A 94 6.18 2.11 -4.14
N PHE A 95 7.23 1.53 -4.71
CA PHE A 95 8.07 2.24 -5.67
C PHE A 95 7.65 1.88 -7.10
N GLU A 96 7.26 2.91 -7.85
CA GLU A 96 6.91 2.85 -9.28
C GLU A 96 8.07 3.47 -10.09
N PRO A 97 8.97 2.66 -10.70
CA PRO A 97 10.10 3.18 -11.46
C PRO A 97 9.65 4.01 -12.69
N ALA A 98 10.47 4.98 -13.10
CA ALA A 98 10.22 5.74 -14.33
C ALA A 98 10.38 4.89 -15.61
N ASP A 99 11.23 3.86 -15.56
CA ASP A 99 11.36 2.88 -16.64
C ASP A 99 10.12 1.96 -16.67
N GLN A 100 9.34 2.05 -17.74
CA GLN A 100 8.12 1.26 -17.92
C GLN A 100 8.37 -0.25 -18.02
N ASN A 101 9.62 -0.67 -18.29
CA ASN A 101 9.99 -2.09 -18.31
C ASN A 101 10.41 -2.61 -16.93
N ALA A 102 10.65 -1.72 -15.97
CA ALA A 102 10.98 -2.10 -14.60
C ALA A 102 9.72 -2.44 -13.81
N LYS A 103 9.82 -3.48 -12.97
CA LYS A 103 8.71 -3.90 -12.11
C LYS A 103 8.55 -2.95 -10.92
N LYS A 104 7.30 -2.74 -10.50
CA LYS A 104 7.00 -2.11 -9.21
C LYS A 104 7.64 -2.91 -8.08
N GLN A 105 8.05 -2.21 -7.05
CA GLN A 105 8.63 -2.80 -5.84
C GLN A 105 7.73 -2.49 -4.65
N TYR A 106 7.59 -3.47 -3.76
CA TYR A 106 6.71 -3.38 -2.61
C TYR A 106 7.48 -3.74 -1.34
N ALA A 107 7.27 -2.98 -0.28
CA ALA A 107 7.77 -3.31 1.06
C ALA A 107 6.68 -3.06 2.09
N PHE A 108 6.60 -3.97 3.07
CA PHE A 108 5.53 -4.01 4.07
C PHE A 108 6.13 -4.03 5.46
N GLU A 109 5.58 -3.19 6.33
CA GLU A 109 5.89 -3.17 7.75
C GLU A 109 4.57 -3.23 8.51
N LYS A 110 4.37 -4.29 9.29
CA LYS A 110 3.21 -4.45 10.15
C LYS A 110 3.40 -3.57 11.38
N LEU A 111 2.49 -2.63 11.61
CA LEU A 111 2.51 -1.75 12.77
C LEU A 111 1.80 -2.43 13.94
N LEU A 112 2.41 -2.40 15.12
CA LEU A 112 1.76 -2.86 16.34
C LEU A 112 0.84 -1.76 16.87
N VAL A 113 -0.23 -2.16 17.56
CA VAL A 113 -1.28 -1.24 18.06
C VAL A 113 -0.71 -0.17 19.02
N ASP A 114 0.44 -0.43 19.64
CA ASP A 114 1.14 0.50 20.54
C ASP A 114 1.98 1.57 19.80
N GLU A 115 2.07 1.51 18.48
CA GLU A 115 2.88 2.38 17.61
C GLU A 115 2.03 3.32 16.72
N LEU A 116 0.71 3.31 16.92
CA LEU A 116 -0.30 4.18 16.26
C LEU A 116 -0.70 5.35 17.16
#